data_AF-K2RAQ9-F1
#
_entry.id   AF-K2RAQ9-F1
#
_cell.length_a   1.000
_cell.length_b   1.000
_cell.length_c   1.000
_cell.angle_alpha   90.00
_cell.angle_beta   90.00
_cell.angle_gamma   90.00
#
_symmetry.space_group_name_H-M   'P 1'
#
loop_
_entity.id
_entity.type
_entity.pdbx_description
1 polymer ?
#
loop_
_entity_poly.entity_id
_entity_poly.type
_entity_poly.pdbx_seq_one_letter_code
_entity_poly.pdbx_strand_id
1 'polypeptide(L)' 'MDEDMMYEMRIPPGVTEGMVAEVVGKFDLELKNTDDGPLLCGKKENLENAQDHIVKALNERIKKLEKD' A
#
# COMPACT_ATOMS: atom_id res chain seq x y z
N MET A 1 -13.86 11.80 17.66
CA MET A 1 -13.84 10.44 18.24
C MET A 1 -13.77 9.50 17.06
N ASP A 2 -12.57 9.07 16.66
CA ASP A 2 -12.32 8.00 15.65
C ASP A 2 -10.82 7.62 15.66
N GLU A 3 -10.13 7.68 16.81
CA GLU A 3 -8.68 7.39 16.85
C GLU A 3 -8.36 5.88 16.77
N ASP A 4 -9.38 5.03 16.91
CA ASP A 4 -9.27 3.56 16.91
C ASP A 4 -9.93 2.89 15.69
N MET A 5 -10.53 3.65 14.76
CA MET A 5 -11.16 3.04 13.59
C MET A 5 -10.09 2.57 12.61
N MET A 6 -10.01 1.26 12.42
CA MET A 6 -9.17 0.62 11.42
C MET A 6 -9.92 0.52 10.10
N TYR A 7 -9.22 0.84 9.02
CA TYR A 7 -9.73 0.79 7.66
C TYR A 7 -8.96 -0.28 6.88
N GLU A 8 -9.54 -0.71 5.76
CA GLU A 8 -8.94 -1.71 4.87
C GLU A 8 -8.76 -1.12 3.47
N MET A 9 -7.64 -1.46 2.83
CA MET A 9 -7.32 -1.06 1.46
C MET A 9 -6.84 -2.26 0.66
N ARG A 10 -7.39 -2.46 -0.54
CA ARG A 10 -6.87 -3.46 -1.49
C ARG A 10 -5.52 -3.04 -2.02
N ILE A 11 -4.61 -4.01 -2.14
CA ILE A 11 -3.31 -3.79 -2.77
C ILE A 11 -3.51 -3.65 -4.29
N PRO A 12 -3.09 -2.53 -4.91
CA PRO A 12 -3.24 -2.35 -6.35
C PRO A 12 -2.43 -3.37 -7.16
N PRO A 13 -2.88 -3.73 -8.38
CA PRO A 13 -2.08 -4.54 -9.31
C PRO A 13 -0.72 -3.90 -9.61
N GLY A 14 0.31 -4.72 -9.82
CA GLY A 14 1.67 -4.26 -10.15
C GLY A 14 2.55 -3.90 -8.95
N VAL A 15 1.96 -3.85 -7.74
CA VAL A 15 2.71 -3.77 -6.47
C VAL A 15 3.40 -5.12 -6.21
N THR A 16 4.69 -5.08 -5.88
CA THR A 16 5.47 -6.28 -5.56
C THR A 16 5.46 -6.57 -4.06
N GLU A 17 5.75 -7.80 -3.66
CA GLU A 17 5.87 -8.18 -2.24
C GLU A 17 6.86 -7.28 -1.47
N GLY A 18 7.98 -6.90 -2.10
CA GLY A 18 8.95 -5.98 -1.50
C GLY A 18 8.36 -4.59 -1.23
N MET A 19 7.54 -4.07 -2.14
CA MET A 19 6.83 -2.80 -1.93
C MET A 19 5.80 -2.92 -0.80
N VAL A 20 5.10 -4.06 -0.70
CA VAL A 20 4.16 -4.33 0.40
C VAL A 20 4.88 -4.34 1.74
N ALA A 21 5.99 -5.09 1.85
CA ALA A 21 6.79 -5.15 3.07
C ALA A 21 7.33 -3.77 3.49
N GLU A 22 7.75 -2.95 2.51
CA GLU A 22 8.20 -1.58 2.75
C GLU A 22 7.08 -0.72 3.36
N VAL A 23 5.88 -0.69 2.74
CA VAL A 23 4.79 0.17 3.22
C VAL A 23 4.20 -0.31 4.55
N VAL A 24 4.16 -1.62 4.79
CA VAL A 24 3.77 -2.23 6.06
C VAL A 24 4.65 -1.71 7.20
N GLY A 25 5.97 -1.81 7.04
CA GLY A 25 6.91 -1.35 8.07
C GLY A 25 6.98 0.18 8.19
N LYS A 26 6.86 0.89 7.08
CA LYS A 26 7.03 2.36 7.03
C LYS A 26 5.83 3.12 7.59
N PHE A 27 4.61 2.61 7.38
CA PHE A 27 3.37 3.30 7.72
C PHE A 27 2.59 2.62 8.85
N ASP A 28 3.19 1.68 9.56
CA ASP A 28 2.53 0.96 10.67
C ASP A 28 1.18 0.37 10.23
N LEU A 29 1.24 -0.46 9.18
CA LEU A 29 0.10 -1.15 8.60
C LEU A 29 0.22 -2.65 8.85
N GLU A 30 -0.92 -3.34 8.85
CA GLU A 30 -0.98 -4.80 8.90
C GLU A 30 -1.38 -5.37 7.54
N LEU A 31 -0.88 -6.57 7.24
CA LEU A 31 -1.28 -7.33 6.06
C LEU A 31 -2.29 -8.39 6.46
N LYS A 32 -3.51 -8.31 5.90
CA LYS A 32 -4.59 -9.26 6.11
C LYS A 32 -4.80 -10.09 4.85
N ASN A 33 -4.62 -11.40 4.95
CA ASN A 33 -4.88 -12.32 3.85
C ASN A 33 -6.37 -12.67 3.80
N THR A 34 -7.00 -12.52 2.63
CA THR A 34 -8.40 -12.89 2.38
C THR A 34 -8.49 -13.77 1.13
N ASP A 35 -9.64 -14.43 0.93
CA ASP A 35 -9.88 -15.28 -0.25
C ASP A 35 -9.80 -14.49 -1.57
N ASP A 36 -10.13 -13.19 -1.52
CA ASP A 36 -10.04 -12.26 -2.66
C ASP A 36 -8.65 -11.61 -2.82
N GLY A 37 -7.69 -12.02 -1.99
CA GLY A 37 -6.31 -11.51 -1.97
C GLY A 37 -5.97 -10.69 -0.73
N PRO A 38 -4.72 -10.20 -0.65
CA PRO A 38 -4.24 -9.46 0.51
C PRO A 38 -4.80 -8.03 0.58
N LEU A 39 -5.06 -7.58 1.80
CA LEU A 39 -5.48 -6.22 2.16
C LEU A 39 -4.47 -5.59 3.12
N LEU A 40 -4.27 -4.27 2.99
CA LEU A 40 -3.59 -3.47 4.01
C LEU A 40 -4.62 -2.93 4.99
N CYS A 41 -4.33 -3.04 6.28
CA CYS A 41 -5.19 -2.59 7.37
C CYS A 41 -4.45 -1.58 8.25
N GLY A 42 -5.13 -0.53 8.69
CA GLY A 42 -4.54 0.45 9.59
C GLY A 42 -5.36 1.72 9.72
N LYS A 43 -4.77 2.75 10.34
CA LYS A 43 -5.38 4.08 10.43
C LYS A 43 -5.55 4.68 9.04
N LYS A 44 -6.61 5.45 8.84
CA LYS A 44 -6.93 6.09 7.55
C LYS A 44 -5.74 6.88 6.98
N GLU A 45 -5.14 7.74 7.80
CA GLU A 45 -3.99 8.55 7.40
C GLU A 45 -2.78 7.70 6.96
N ASN A 46 -2.54 6.59 7.65
CA ASN A 46 -1.45 5.67 7.29
C ASN A 46 -1.70 4.97 5.95
N LEU A 47 -2.96 4.59 5.68
CA LEU A 47 -3.34 3.99 4.40
C LEU A 47 -3.26 5.00 3.24
N GLU A 48 -3.67 6.26 3.47
CA GLU A 48 -3.53 7.34 2.48
C GLU A 48 -2.05 7.61 2.17
N ASN A 49 -1.20 7.68 3.19
CA ASN A 49 0.25 7.82 3.02
C ASN A 49 0.88 6.63 2.27
N ALA A 50 0.43 5.40 2.56
CA ALA A 50 0.88 4.21 1.85
C ALA A 50 0.41 4.19 0.39
N GLN A 51 -0.82 4.62 0.12
CA GLN A 51 -1.35 4.74 -1.23
C GLN A 51 -0.51 5.70 -2.07
N ASP A 52 -0.23 6.90 -1.56
CA ASP A 52 0.58 7.90 -2.26
C ASP A 52 1.99 7.39 -2.55
N HIS A 53 2.60 6.70 -1.58
CA HIS A 53 3.92 6.09 -1.75
C HIS A 53 3.91 4.99 -2.82
N ILE A 54 2.91 4.10 -2.82
CA ILE A 54 2.74 3.05 -3.83
C ILE A 54 2.58 3.67 -5.21
N VAL A 55 1.66 4.63 -5.38
CA VAL A 55 1.39 5.27 -6.66
C VAL A 55 2.64 5.95 -7.21
N LYS A 56 3.39 6.65 -6.36
CA LYS A 56 4.66 7.26 -6.75
C LYS A 56 5.67 6.22 -7.23
N ALA A 57 5.88 5.14 -6.48
CA ALA A 57 6.82 4.08 -6.83
C ALA A 57 6.44 3.37 -8.14
N LEU A 58 5.15 3.11 -8.37
CA LEU A 58 4.66 2.53 -9.63
C LEU A 58 4.91 3.48 -10.81
N ASN A 59 4.59 4.76 -10.66
CA ASN A 59 4.82 5.76 -11.71
C ASN A 59 6.31 5.92 -12.03
N GLU A 60 7.19 5.87 -11.03
CA GLU A 60 8.64 5.90 -11.25
C GLU A 60 9.13 4.67 -12.02
N ARG A 61 8.56 3.48 -11.77
CA ARG A 61 8.87 2.27 -12.54
C ARG A 61 8.40 2.38 -13.99
N ILE A 62 7.17 2.85 -14.21
CA ILE A 62 6.63 3.07 -15.56
C ILE A 62 7.52 4.04 -16.35
N LYS A 63 7.86 5.20 -15.76
CA LYS A 63 8.72 6.21 -16.41
C LYS A 63 10.13 5.71 -16.73
N LYS A 64 10.65 4.72 -16.00
CA LYS A 64 11.94 4.09 -16.32
C LYS A 64 11.82 3.24 -17.58
N LEU A 65 10.73 2.48 -17.70
CA LEU A 65 10.46 1.63 -18.87
C LEU A 65 10.12 2.43 -20.13
N GLU A 66 9.51 3.61 -20.00
CA GLU A 66 9.23 4.50 -21.13
C GLU A 66 10.48 5.18 -21.72
N LYS A 67 11.61 5.15 -20.99
CA LYS A 67 12.88 5.76 -21.42
C LYS A 67 13.81 4.76 -22.09
N ASP A 68 13.46 3.49 -22.09
CA ASP A 68 14.12 2.40 -22.83
C ASP A 68 13.50 2.25 -24.22
#